data_AF-A0A4R4V6R8-F1
#
_entry.id   AF-A0A4R4V6R8-F1
#
_cell.length_a   1.000
_cell.length_b   1.000
_cell.length_c   1.000
_cell.angle_alpha   90.00
_cell.angle_beta   90.00
_cell.angle_gamma   90.00
#
_symmetry.space_group_name_H-M   'P 1'
#
loop_
_entity.id
_entity.type
_entity.pdbx_description
1 polymer ?
#
loop_
_entity_poly.entity_id
_entity_poly.type
_entity_poly.pdbx_seq_one_letter_code
_entity_poly.pdbx_strand_id
1 'polypeptide(L)'
;MLRRVALSAAALAVLLAPSPAKAQTSDGWHDDAGWGSVSVSADRHHITVCDLSNDGRAVRVEYATSYLQTWTIVDSNGARWGCKTDSTFFSRITAFKLCEGRKYGSCRPSTWISRSGLG
;
A
#
# COMPACT_ATOMS: atom_id res chain seq x y z
N MET A 1 -70.31 26.32 -22.32
CA MET A 1 -68.85 26.50 -22.15
C MET A 1 -68.48 26.10 -20.72
N LEU A 2 -67.85 24.94 -20.51
CA LEU A 2 -67.38 24.51 -19.18
C LEU A 2 -65.85 24.36 -19.24
N ARG A 3 -65.13 25.29 -18.62
CA ARG A 3 -63.67 25.24 -18.44
C ARG A 3 -63.33 24.13 -17.46
N ARG A 4 -62.73 23.03 -17.95
CA ARG A 4 -62.09 22.03 -17.10
C ARG A 4 -60.67 22.52 -16.78
N VAL A 5 -60.47 22.93 -15.54
CA VAL A 5 -59.16 23.25 -14.97
C VAL A 5 -58.43 21.92 -14.79
N ALA A 6 -57.40 21.68 -15.60
CA ALA A 6 -56.53 20.52 -15.44
C ALA A 6 -55.52 20.81 -14.32
N LEU A 7 -55.61 20.04 -13.24
CA LEU A 7 -54.70 20.06 -12.10
C LEU A 7 -53.32 19.54 -12.53
N SER A 8 -52.30 20.40 -12.39
CA SER A 8 -50.89 20.07 -12.59
C SER A 8 -50.41 19.09 -11.53
N ALA A 9 -50.22 17.83 -11.89
CA ALA A 9 -49.53 16.87 -11.03
C ALA A 9 -48.01 17.07 -11.17
N ALA A 10 -47.40 17.75 -10.20
CA ALA A 10 -45.95 17.88 -10.10
C ALA A 10 -45.35 16.55 -9.64
N ALA A 11 -44.79 15.78 -10.58
CA ALA A 11 -44.02 14.58 -10.27
C ALA A 11 -42.62 15.00 -9.76
N LEU A 12 -42.45 15.01 -8.44
CA LEU A 12 -41.17 15.25 -7.79
C LEU A 12 -40.31 13.96 -7.88
N ALA A 13 -39.62 13.78 -9.00
CA ALA A 13 -38.63 12.71 -9.14
C ALA A 13 -37.39 13.08 -8.29
N VAL A 14 -37.36 12.60 -7.05
CA VAL A 14 -36.18 12.71 -6.17
C VAL A 14 -35.11 11.80 -6.76
N LEU A 15 -34.16 12.41 -7.47
CA LEU A 15 -32.94 11.74 -7.94
C LEU A 15 -32.17 11.23 -6.72
N LEU A 16 -32.29 9.93 -6.43
CA LEU A 16 -31.43 9.21 -5.50
C LEU A 16 -30.01 9.23 -6.09
N ALA A 17 -29.26 10.29 -5.81
CA ALA A 17 -27.84 10.32 -6.13
C ALA A 17 -27.14 9.23 -5.30
N PRO A 18 -26.49 8.24 -5.92
CA PRO A 18 -25.70 7.28 -5.17
C PRO A 18 -24.60 8.04 -4.43
N SER A 19 -24.59 7.94 -3.10
CA SER A 19 -23.53 8.52 -2.30
C SER A 19 -22.23 7.76 -2.59
N PRO A 20 -21.10 8.44 -2.84
CA PRO A 20 -19.83 7.77 -3.03
C PRO A 20 -19.52 6.99 -1.74
N ALA A 21 -19.47 5.66 -1.84
CA ALA A 21 -19.01 4.82 -0.75
C ALA A 21 -17.58 5.24 -0.42
N LYS A 22 -17.33 5.63 0.84
CA LYS A 22 -15.96 5.87 1.29
C LYS A 22 -15.22 4.53 1.19
N ALA A 23 -14.23 4.47 0.29
CA ALA A 23 -13.33 3.33 0.24
C ALA A 23 -12.65 3.21 1.60
N GLN A 24 -12.83 2.07 2.26
CA GLN A 24 -12.09 1.75 3.48
C GLN A 24 -10.60 1.81 3.14
N THR A 25 -9.89 2.71 3.82
CA THR A 25 -8.42 2.77 3.73
C THR A 25 -7.89 1.46 4.27
N SER A 26 -7.32 0.63 3.40
CA SER A 26 -6.53 -0.54 3.82
C SER A 26 -5.38 -0.05 4.71
N ASP A 27 -5.00 -0.82 5.73
CA ASP A 27 -3.84 -0.52 6.58
C ASP A 27 -2.49 -0.70 5.86
N GLY A 28 -2.52 -1.05 4.57
CA GLY A 28 -1.34 -1.39 3.78
C GLY A 28 -0.91 -2.84 3.97
N TRP A 29 0.38 -3.09 3.79
CA TRP A 29 0.99 -4.42 3.95
C TRP A 29 2.24 -4.32 4.80
N HIS A 30 2.53 -5.36 5.56
CA HIS A 30 3.64 -5.37 6.52
C HIS A 30 4.22 -6.78 6.68
N ASP A 31 5.54 -6.87 6.92
CA ASP A 31 6.22 -8.07 7.43
C ASP A 31 7.24 -7.63 8.48
N ASP A 32 7.34 -8.39 9.56
CA ASP A 32 8.20 -8.15 10.71
C ASP A 32 8.91 -9.45 11.09
N ALA A 33 10.21 -9.36 11.32
CA ALA A 33 11.06 -10.49 11.66
C ALA A 33 11.75 -10.34 13.03
N GLY A 34 11.39 -9.33 13.82
CA GLY A 34 11.98 -8.96 15.11
C GLY A 34 13.33 -8.24 14.99
N TRP A 35 14.16 -8.56 14.00
CA TRP A 35 15.40 -7.83 13.68
C TRP A 35 15.20 -6.70 12.68
N GLY A 36 14.13 -6.77 11.90
CA GLY A 36 13.81 -5.78 10.89
C GLY A 36 12.34 -5.84 10.51
N SER A 37 11.86 -4.79 9.89
CA SER A 37 10.50 -4.73 9.39
C SER A 37 10.40 -3.98 8.07
N VAL A 38 9.34 -4.27 7.34
CA VAL A 38 8.97 -3.59 6.10
C VAL A 38 7.49 -3.26 6.11
N SER A 39 7.13 -2.07 5.66
CA SER A 39 5.73 -1.67 5.44
C SER A 39 5.55 -1.05 4.06
N VAL A 40 4.45 -1.39 3.39
CA VAL A 40 4.00 -0.77 2.14
C VAL A 40 2.70 -0.04 2.40
N SER A 41 2.63 1.23 1.98
CA SER A 41 1.44 2.05 2.12
C SER A 41 0.24 1.48 1.36
N ALA A 42 -0.97 1.81 1.80
CA ALA A 42 -2.22 1.35 1.21
C ALA A 42 -2.37 1.66 -0.30
N ASP A 43 -1.85 2.83 -0.70
CA ASP A 43 -1.83 3.29 -2.10
C ASP A 43 -0.76 2.56 -2.95
N ARG A 44 0.12 1.78 -2.31
CA ARG A 44 1.25 1.03 -2.89
C ARG A 44 2.31 1.93 -3.52
N HIS A 45 2.40 3.18 -3.08
CA HIS A 45 3.38 4.14 -3.59
C HIS A 45 4.59 4.33 -2.68
N HIS A 46 4.53 3.92 -1.42
CA HIS A 46 5.60 4.09 -0.45
C HIS A 46 5.96 2.75 0.17
N ILE A 47 7.26 2.51 0.34
CA ILE A 47 7.79 1.36 1.06
C ILE A 47 8.83 1.82 2.06
N THR A 48 8.70 1.35 3.30
CA THR A 48 9.62 1.66 4.38
C THR A 48 10.25 0.38 4.86
N VAL A 49 11.57 0.38 5.04
CA VAL A 49 12.31 -0.68 5.71
C VAL A 49 12.95 -0.11 6.97
N CYS A 50 12.91 -0.87 8.05
CA CYS A 50 13.50 -0.51 9.33
C CYS A 50 14.41 -1.62 9.84
N ASP A 51 15.61 -1.27 10.28
CA ASP A 51 16.40 -2.09 11.20
C ASP A 51 15.88 -1.83 12.62
N LEU A 52 15.45 -2.89 13.29
CA LEU A 52 14.87 -2.85 14.64
C LEU A 52 15.90 -3.25 15.71
N SER A 53 17.16 -3.41 15.31
CA SER A 53 18.22 -3.95 16.15
C SER A 53 19.54 -3.17 15.99
N ASN A 54 20.45 -3.34 16.95
CA ASN A 54 21.81 -2.80 16.86
C ASN A 54 22.82 -3.94 16.97
N ASP A 55 22.76 -4.86 16.04
CA ASP A 55 23.52 -6.11 16.08
C ASP A 55 24.56 -6.21 14.95
N GLY A 56 24.73 -5.14 14.18
CA GLY A 56 25.67 -5.10 13.06
C GLY A 56 25.11 -5.67 11.75
N ARG A 57 23.86 -6.16 11.72
CA ARG A 57 23.22 -6.71 10.52
C ARG A 57 22.47 -5.61 9.78
N ALA A 58 22.79 -5.43 8.50
CA ALA A 58 22.01 -4.54 7.64
C ALA A 58 20.63 -5.13 7.38
N VAL A 59 19.61 -4.27 7.33
CA VAL A 59 18.25 -4.67 6.96
C VAL A 59 17.90 -4.03 5.63
N ARG A 60 17.32 -4.81 4.71
CA ARG A 60 16.93 -4.32 3.39
C ARG A 60 15.61 -4.93 2.95
N VAL A 61 14.96 -4.27 2.01
CA VAL A 61 13.83 -4.82 1.29
C VAL A 61 14.13 -4.84 -0.21
N GLU A 62 13.79 -5.95 -0.84
CA GLU A 62 13.64 -6.03 -2.29
C GLU A 62 12.16 -5.93 -2.63
N TYR A 63 11.81 -5.09 -3.61
CA TYR A 63 10.43 -4.98 -4.05
C TYR A 63 10.31 -4.89 -5.56
N ALA A 64 9.17 -5.33 -6.07
CA ALA A 64 8.81 -5.28 -7.48
C ALA A 64 7.67 -4.28 -7.69
N THR A 65 7.64 -3.67 -8.86
CA THR A 65 6.57 -2.75 -9.26
C THR A 65 5.70 -3.31 -10.38
N SER A 66 4.59 -2.64 -10.65
CA SER A 66 3.69 -2.93 -11.78
C SER A 66 4.35 -2.80 -13.15
N TYR A 67 5.54 -2.19 -13.24
CA TYR A 67 6.34 -2.11 -14.47
C TYR A 67 7.42 -3.19 -14.53
N LEU A 68 7.31 -4.22 -13.70
CA LEU A 68 8.25 -5.35 -13.62
C LEU A 68 9.68 -4.95 -13.26
N GLN A 69 9.87 -3.74 -12.72
CA GLN A 69 11.14 -3.28 -12.20
C GLN A 69 11.34 -3.80 -10.77
N THR A 70 12.57 -4.17 -10.45
CA THR A 70 12.97 -4.60 -9.11
C THR A 70 13.92 -3.59 -8.49
N TRP A 71 13.69 -3.27 -7.23
CA TRP A 71 14.44 -2.26 -6.49
C TRP A 71 14.92 -2.84 -5.17
N THR A 72 15.96 -2.24 -4.61
CA THR A 72 16.51 -2.61 -3.30
C THR A 72 16.77 -1.35 -2.50
N ILE A 73 16.25 -1.32 -1.28
CA ILE A 73 16.56 -0.28 -0.31
C ILE A 73 17.10 -0.92 0.94
N VAL A 74 18.19 -0.35 1.45
CA VAL A 74 18.80 -0.71 2.74
C VAL A 74 18.36 0.35 3.74
N ASP A 75 18.19 -0.04 5.00
CA ASP A 75 17.99 0.88 6.10
C ASP A 75 19.05 2.01 6.09
N SER A 76 18.72 3.16 6.67
CA SER A 76 19.53 4.38 6.55
C SER A 76 20.89 4.29 7.23
N ASN A 77 21.07 3.38 8.20
CA ASN A 77 22.30 3.24 8.96
C ASN A 77 23.08 1.95 8.64
N GLY A 78 22.51 1.10 7.78
CA GLY A 78 23.12 -0.07 7.14
C GLY A 78 23.63 -1.16 8.08
N ALA A 79 23.29 -1.11 9.37
CA ALA A 79 23.62 -2.06 10.46
C ALA A 79 23.24 -1.55 11.87
N ARG A 80 22.37 -0.53 11.98
CA ARG A 80 21.92 0.07 13.24
C ARG A 80 20.48 0.51 13.08
N TRP A 81 19.77 0.63 14.21
CA TRP A 81 18.44 1.25 14.28
C TRP A 81 18.27 2.41 13.32
N GLY A 82 17.29 2.28 12.44
CA GLY A 82 17.03 3.28 11.43
C GLY A 82 16.00 2.78 10.43
N CYS A 83 15.24 3.72 9.88
CA CYS A 83 14.30 3.45 8.81
C CYS A 83 14.69 4.24 7.56
N LYS A 84 14.37 3.66 6.40
CA LYS A 84 14.45 4.33 5.11
C LYS A 84 13.18 4.08 4.33
N THR A 85 12.65 5.14 3.73
CA THR A 85 11.49 5.07 2.84
C THR A 85 11.92 5.33 1.41
N ASP A 86 11.31 4.61 0.48
CA ASP A 86 11.36 4.89 -0.95
C ASP A 86 9.94 4.99 -1.52
N SER A 87 9.83 5.62 -2.69
CA SER A 87 8.56 5.91 -3.33
C SER A 87 8.60 5.64 -4.83
N THR A 88 7.44 5.27 -5.37
CA THR A 88 7.24 5.12 -6.82
C THR A 88 6.18 6.09 -7.31
N PHE A 89 6.48 6.82 -8.38
CA PHE A 89 5.59 7.87 -8.89
C PHE A 89 4.55 7.33 -9.88
N PHE A 90 4.99 6.57 -10.89
CA PHE A 90 4.12 6.09 -11.98
C PHE A 90 3.79 4.60 -11.91
N SER A 91 4.33 3.88 -10.92
CA SER A 91 4.09 2.45 -10.74
C SER A 91 3.56 2.15 -9.33
N ARG A 92 3.10 0.93 -9.11
CA ARG A 92 2.65 0.46 -7.79
C ARG A 92 3.50 -0.71 -7.35
N ILE A 93 3.78 -0.80 -6.06
CA ILE A 93 4.44 -1.95 -5.47
C ILE A 93 3.50 -3.15 -5.56
N THR A 94 4.00 -4.26 -6.10
CA THR A 94 3.23 -5.49 -6.35
C THR A 94 3.72 -6.67 -5.52
N ALA A 95 4.98 -6.65 -5.11
CA ALA A 95 5.56 -7.62 -4.20
C ALA A 95 6.73 -7.01 -3.43
N PHE A 96 7.01 -7.53 -2.25
CA PHE A 96 8.20 -7.19 -1.47
C PHE A 96 8.69 -8.39 -0.68
N LYS A 97 9.96 -8.36 -0.27
CA LYS A 97 10.56 -9.33 0.66
C LYS A 97 11.56 -8.62 1.56
N LEU A 98 11.52 -8.97 2.85
CA LEU A 98 12.45 -8.49 3.85
C LEU A 98 13.69 -9.39 3.86
N CYS A 99 14.87 -8.78 3.88
CA CYS A 99 16.15 -9.49 3.85
C CYS A 99 17.12 -8.93 4.88
N GLU A 100 17.98 -9.80 5.39
CA GLU A 100 19.13 -9.45 6.23
C GLU A 100 20.40 -9.42 5.36
N GLY A 101 21.36 -8.59 5.76
CA GLY A 101 22.64 -8.41 5.07
C GLY A 101 22.58 -7.42 3.89
N ARG A 102 23.72 -6.79 3.59
CA ARG A 102 23.79 -5.67 2.62
C ARG A 102 23.51 -6.08 1.17
N LYS A 103 24.37 -6.94 0.61
CA LYS A 103 24.32 -7.33 -0.82
C LYS A 103 24.08 -8.82 -1.01
N TYR A 104 24.66 -9.64 -0.14
CA TYR A 104 24.48 -11.08 -0.12
C TYR A 104 24.02 -11.45 1.28
N GLY A 105 22.81 -11.98 1.39
CA GLY A 105 22.21 -12.31 2.67
C GLY A 105 20.88 -13.03 2.46
N SER A 106 20.27 -13.48 3.56
CA SER A 106 19.06 -14.29 3.50
C SER A 106 17.83 -13.38 3.34
N CYS A 107 16.83 -13.88 2.62
CA CYS A 107 15.56 -13.20 2.44
C CYS A 107 14.44 -14.08 2.95
N ARG A 108 13.46 -13.45 3.57
CA ARG A 108 12.18 -14.08 3.86
C ARG A 108 11.41 -14.33 2.55
N PRO A 109 10.40 -15.21 2.56
CA PRO A 109 9.52 -15.40 1.42
C PRO A 109 8.87 -14.08 0.97
N SER A 110 8.61 -13.94 -0.32
CA SER A 110 7.97 -12.74 -0.87
C SER A 110 6.51 -12.63 -0.46
N THR A 111 6.11 -11.43 -0.06
CA THR A 111 4.72 -11.04 0.13
C THR A 111 4.18 -10.45 -1.17
N TRP A 112 3.09 -11.04 -1.69
CA TRP A 112 2.43 -10.57 -2.90
C TRP A 112 1.24 -9.67 -2.57
N ILE A 113 1.26 -8.45 -3.09
CA ILE A 113 0.22 -7.44 -2.86
C ILE A 113 -0.92 -7.63 -3.87
N SER A 114 -1.81 -8.58 -3.60
CA SER A 114 -3.05 -8.76 -4.38
C SER A 114 -4.12 -7.73 -3.96
N ARG A 115 -5.21 -7.58 -4.73
CA ARG A 115 -6.39 -6.81 -4.30
C ARG A 115 -7.32 -7.65 -3.39
N SER A 116 -6.98 -8.90 -3.12
CA SER A 116 -7.84 -9.84 -2.41
C SER A 116 -7.62 -9.74 -0.91
N GLY A 117 -8.10 -8.65 -0.33
CA GLY A 117 -8.24 -8.42 1.11
C GLY A 117 -9.67 -8.03 1.47
N LEU A 118 -10.65 -8.61 0.79
CA LEU A 118 -12.05 -8.61 1.19
C LEU A 118 -12.39 -10.06 1.55
N GLY A 119 -12.08 -10.42 2.79
CA GLY A 119 -12.69 -11.55 3.49
C GLY A 119 -13.72 -10.99 4.46
#